data_AF-A0A1V5QUM8-F1
#
_entry.id   AF-A0A1V5QUM8-F1
#
_cell.length_a   1.000
_cell.length_b   1.000
_cell.length_c   1.000
_cell.angle_alpha   90.00
_cell.angle_beta   90.00
_cell.angle_gamma   90.00
#
_symmetry.space_group_name_H-M   'P 1'
#
loop_
_entity.id
_entity.type
_entity.pdbx_description
1 polymer ?
#
loop_
_entity_poly.entity_id
_entity_poly.type
_entity_poly.pdbx_seq_one_letter_code
_entity_poly.pdbx_strand_id
1 'polypeptide(L)'
;MNIKDIFSKDLFRPINGVVKADQQDEAIVWQELDEYVITRELDKYFRLFFDSYGKSIGNRADPTLSGRMGVWISGFFGSGKSHFLKILSYILANRKAHNPDKQEERPAIAFFKTKLGSDPMLLADVTRSAQAGADVVLFNIDSKADPRDGQERLMKVFWKVFYELQGFCGEAPHIAELERYLQSKGKLDAFHAAFKERSGSDWKNERDAWALNGDEITESLANATGMSLDAAKDWFDKSEKNITLSPEAFAKRVKEYLDGRGNNARVIFLVDEIGQFIGSDTQLMLNLQTITEDLGLKLENLQISDLGTAKKVVIDKENTTIIEGAGKPEAIQGRVKQIRSQIEQSTSDYDKEKLQERLAKLVGGVAVIKVGAASETEMKEKKARVEDAMHATKAAVEDGIVPGGGVALIRALAKLEALKVTGDQATGVDIVKKALVEPAKQIAANAGVEGSVIVNRIKDEKGNFGYNAATTEFGDMVAFGVIDPAKVTKSALTNAASVAAMMLTTEAIITEIPEPKPAAPMGGAPGMGGMEDMY
;
A
#
# COMPACT_ATOMS: atom_id res chain seq x y z
N MET A 1 -48.39 -29.78 -38.44
CA MET A 1 -47.63 -29.17 -37.33
C MET A 1 -47.43 -27.71 -37.70
N ASN A 2 -48.07 -26.76 -37.03
CA ASN A 2 -47.81 -25.36 -37.35
C ASN A 2 -46.48 -24.97 -36.72
N ILE A 3 -45.66 -24.18 -37.43
CA ILE A 3 -44.36 -23.73 -36.93
C ILE A 3 -44.50 -23.02 -35.57
N LYS A 4 -45.60 -22.29 -35.35
CA LYS A 4 -45.90 -21.62 -34.08
C LYS A 4 -45.99 -22.59 -32.89
N ASP A 5 -46.40 -23.84 -33.11
CA ASP A 5 -46.61 -24.84 -32.06
C ASP A 5 -45.26 -25.48 -31.62
N ILE A 6 -44.15 -25.15 -32.27
CA ILE A 6 -42.79 -25.59 -31.92
C ILE A 6 -42.16 -24.68 -30.85
N PHE A 7 -42.56 -23.41 -30.81
CA PHE A 7 -41.94 -22.41 -29.93
C PHE A 7 -42.61 -22.38 -28.57
N SER A 8 -41.81 -22.28 -27.51
CA SER A 8 -42.30 -22.16 -26.13
C SER A 8 -42.94 -20.79 -25.84
N LYS A 9 -42.69 -19.79 -26.68
CA LYS A 9 -43.23 -18.43 -26.59
C LYS A 9 -43.85 -18.03 -27.93
N ASP A 10 -44.83 -17.13 -27.90
CA ASP A 10 -45.51 -16.65 -29.09
C ASP A 10 -44.52 -16.03 -30.10
N LEU A 11 -44.57 -16.48 -31.36
CA LEU A 11 -43.69 -16.03 -32.44
C LEU A 11 -43.93 -14.57 -32.82
N PHE A 12 -45.14 -14.04 -32.60
CA PHE A 12 -45.55 -12.71 -33.04
C PHE A 12 -45.40 -11.63 -31.96
N ARG A 13 -44.88 -11.98 -30.79
CA ARG A 13 -44.67 -11.01 -29.71
C ARG A 13 -43.61 -9.97 -30.13
N PRO A 14 -43.75 -8.70 -29.70
CA PRO A 14 -42.75 -7.67 -29.97
C PRO A 14 -41.43 -8.03 -29.27
N ILE A 15 -40.29 -7.86 -29.96
CA ILE A 15 -38.95 -8.01 -29.38
C ILE A 15 -38.23 -6.68 -29.54
N ASN A 16 -37.78 -6.11 -28.42
CA ASN A 16 -37.01 -4.87 -28.45
C ASN A 16 -35.59 -5.14 -28.96
N GLY A 17 -35.21 -4.48 -30.07
CA GLY A 17 -33.91 -4.66 -30.70
C GLY A 17 -32.75 -3.91 -30.00
N VAL A 18 -33.05 -2.97 -29.11
CA VAL A 18 -32.05 -2.13 -28.42
C VAL A 18 -32.33 -2.11 -26.93
N VAL A 19 -31.32 -2.47 -26.13
CA VAL A 19 -31.38 -2.42 -24.67
C VAL A 19 -30.66 -1.14 -24.22
N LYS A 20 -31.38 -0.23 -23.56
CA LYS A 20 -30.79 0.98 -22.95
C LYS A 20 -30.73 0.87 -21.43
N ALA A 21 -29.66 1.37 -20.82
CA ALA A 21 -29.43 1.28 -19.37
C ALA A 21 -30.42 2.13 -18.54
N ASP A 22 -30.89 3.23 -19.10
CA ASP A 22 -31.80 4.22 -18.49
C ASP A 22 -33.29 3.90 -18.67
N GLN A 23 -33.63 2.85 -19.43
CA GLN A 23 -35.01 2.48 -19.72
C GLN A 23 -35.66 1.81 -18.51
N GLN A 24 -36.66 2.46 -17.91
CA GLN A 24 -37.32 2.02 -16.67
C GLN A 24 -38.75 1.50 -16.83
N ASP A 25 -39.31 1.50 -18.05
CA ASP A 25 -40.67 1.00 -18.32
C ASP A 25 -40.87 -0.42 -17.77
N GLU A 26 -41.86 -0.61 -16.91
CA GLU A 26 -42.08 -1.86 -16.18
C GLU A 26 -42.38 -3.05 -17.11
N ALA A 27 -43.04 -2.81 -18.23
CA ALA A 27 -43.34 -3.85 -19.22
C ALA A 27 -42.06 -4.33 -19.91
N ILE A 28 -41.12 -3.42 -20.14
CA ILE A 28 -39.83 -3.72 -20.77
C ILE A 28 -38.94 -4.49 -19.79
N VAL A 29 -38.92 -4.10 -18.51
CA VAL A 29 -38.21 -4.82 -17.45
C VAL A 29 -38.72 -6.25 -17.34
N TRP A 30 -40.05 -6.44 -17.35
CA TRP A 30 -40.66 -7.78 -17.34
C TRP A 30 -40.19 -8.60 -18.54
N GLN A 31 -40.31 -8.03 -19.75
CA GLN A 31 -39.92 -8.71 -20.97
C GLN A 31 -38.43 -9.11 -20.95
N GLU A 32 -37.52 -8.19 -20.60
CA GLU A 32 -36.09 -8.47 -20.52
C GLU A 32 -35.80 -9.61 -19.53
N LEU A 33 -36.36 -9.54 -18.33
CA LEU A 33 -36.19 -10.58 -17.30
C LEU A 33 -36.78 -11.92 -17.73
N ASP A 34 -37.92 -11.95 -18.41
CA ASP A 34 -38.58 -13.18 -18.87
C ASP A 34 -37.87 -13.79 -20.07
N GLU A 35 -37.36 -12.98 -20.99
CA GLU A 35 -36.69 -13.41 -22.22
C GLU A 35 -35.20 -13.71 -22.05
N TYR A 36 -34.56 -13.24 -20.97
CA TYR A 36 -33.13 -13.47 -20.77
C TYR A 36 -32.76 -14.96 -20.73
N VAL A 37 -31.84 -15.40 -21.59
CA VAL A 37 -31.37 -16.79 -21.63
C VAL A 37 -29.95 -16.86 -21.08
N ILE A 38 -29.76 -17.71 -20.06
CA ILE A 38 -28.45 -17.98 -19.49
C ILE A 38 -27.82 -19.11 -20.29
N THR A 39 -26.88 -18.75 -21.15
CA THR A 39 -26.06 -19.72 -21.88
C THR A 39 -25.03 -20.36 -20.94
N ARG A 40 -24.41 -21.46 -21.37
CA ARG A 40 -23.30 -22.08 -20.63
C ARG A 40 -22.12 -21.14 -20.39
N GLU A 41 -21.96 -20.12 -21.24
CA GLU A 41 -20.90 -19.12 -21.07
C GLU A 41 -21.32 -18.07 -20.03
N LEU A 42 -22.54 -17.54 -20.13
CA LEU A 42 -23.07 -16.60 -19.14
C LEU A 42 -23.08 -17.21 -17.73
N ASP A 43 -23.42 -18.49 -17.61
CA ASP A 43 -23.35 -19.24 -16.34
C ASP A 43 -22.00 -19.06 -15.63
N LYS A 44 -20.88 -19.11 -16.38
CA LYS A 44 -19.54 -18.92 -15.81
C LYS A 44 -19.33 -17.50 -15.29
N TYR A 45 -19.82 -16.48 -16.00
CA TYR A 45 -19.71 -15.08 -15.56
C TYR A 45 -20.60 -14.80 -14.36
N PHE A 46 -21.81 -15.38 -14.32
CA PHE A 46 -22.66 -15.35 -13.14
C PHE A 46 -21.96 -15.98 -11.93
N ARG A 47 -21.38 -17.18 -12.06
CA ARG A 47 -20.60 -17.81 -10.98
C ARG A 47 -19.46 -16.93 -10.49
N LEU A 48 -18.64 -16.43 -11.41
CA LEU A 48 -17.49 -15.60 -11.06
C LEU A 48 -17.91 -14.36 -10.26
N PHE A 49 -18.98 -13.70 -10.72
CA PHE A 49 -19.52 -12.51 -10.06
C PHE A 49 -20.09 -12.86 -8.68
N PHE A 50 -21.02 -13.81 -8.60
CA PHE A 50 -21.75 -14.12 -7.37
C PHE A 50 -20.90 -14.85 -6.31
N ASP A 51 -19.87 -15.62 -6.70
CA ASP A 51 -18.87 -16.15 -5.77
C ASP A 51 -18.04 -15.01 -5.15
N SER A 52 -17.60 -14.05 -5.97
CA SER A 52 -16.80 -12.91 -5.50
C SER A 52 -17.62 -11.96 -4.63
N TYR A 53 -18.80 -11.56 -5.12
CA TYR A 53 -19.71 -10.67 -4.40
C TYR A 53 -20.30 -11.34 -3.16
N GLY A 54 -20.64 -12.63 -3.24
CA GLY A 54 -21.21 -13.40 -2.13
C GLY A 54 -20.30 -13.48 -0.91
N LYS A 55 -18.98 -13.54 -1.10
CA LYS A 55 -17.99 -13.49 -0.01
C LYS A 55 -18.08 -12.20 0.81
N SER A 56 -18.38 -11.06 0.17
CA SER A 56 -18.54 -9.76 0.85
C SER A 56 -19.80 -9.69 1.72
N ILE A 57 -20.83 -10.48 1.39
CA ILE A 57 -22.10 -10.50 2.13
C ILE A 57 -21.93 -11.15 3.49
N GLY A 58 -21.18 -12.25 3.58
CA GLY A 58 -20.97 -13.03 4.80
C GLY A 58 -19.87 -12.47 5.72
N ASN A 59 -18.87 -11.78 5.15
CA ASN A 59 -17.66 -11.36 5.87
C ASN A 59 -17.46 -9.84 5.76
N ARG A 60 -18.43 -9.06 6.25
CA ARG A 60 -18.43 -7.59 6.09
C ARG A 60 -17.28 -6.87 6.78
N ALA A 61 -16.76 -7.45 7.86
CA ALA A 61 -15.63 -6.91 8.61
C ALA A 61 -14.27 -7.35 8.05
N ASP A 62 -14.26 -8.07 6.92
CA ASP A 62 -13.03 -8.45 6.23
C ASP A 62 -12.68 -7.36 5.18
N PRO A 63 -11.77 -6.43 5.51
CA PRO A 63 -11.38 -5.35 4.62
C PRO A 63 -10.70 -5.85 3.34
N THR A 64 -10.19 -7.09 3.32
CA THR A 64 -9.60 -7.68 2.12
C THR A 64 -10.65 -8.07 1.08
N LEU A 65 -11.87 -8.38 1.53
CA LEU A 65 -13.01 -8.72 0.69
C LEU A 65 -13.81 -7.48 0.30
N SER A 66 -14.09 -6.58 1.25
CA SER A 66 -14.81 -5.33 0.95
C SER A 66 -13.97 -4.35 0.12
N GLY A 67 -12.65 -4.35 0.32
CA GLY A 67 -11.72 -3.44 -0.38
C GLY A 67 -11.28 -3.85 -1.78
N ARG A 68 -11.83 -4.95 -2.29
CA ARG A 68 -11.53 -5.47 -3.65
C ARG A 68 -12.76 -5.56 -4.54
N MET A 69 -13.79 -4.76 -4.27
CA MET A 69 -15.05 -4.81 -5.00
C MET A 69 -15.08 -3.87 -6.21
N GLY A 70 -14.24 -4.18 -7.19
CA GLY A 70 -14.31 -3.65 -8.55
C GLY A 70 -14.53 -4.77 -9.55
N VAL A 71 -15.54 -4.65 -10.42
CA VAL A 71 -15.84 -5.64 -11.46
C VAL A 71 -15.79 -4.97 -12.83
N TRP A 72 -14.94 -5.50 -13.71
CA TRP A 72 -14.83 -5.04 -15.09
C TRP A 72 -15.50 -6.04 -16.04
N ILE A 73 -16.51 -5.60 -16.78
CA ILE A 73 -17.20 -6.42 -17.80
C ILE A 73 -16.62 -6.06 -19.17
N SER A 74 -15.85 -6.99 -19.77
CA SER A 74 -15.22 -6.83 -21.08
C SER A 74 -15.85 -7.73 -22.14
N GLY A 75 -15.67 -7.35 -23.42
CA GLY A 75 -16.24 -8.07 -24.57
C GLY A 75 -16.41 -7.17 -25.80
N PHE A 76 -16.55 -7.78 -26.97
CA PHE A 76 -16.70 -7.07 -28.25
C PHE A 76 -18.05 -6.37 -28.40
N PHE A 77 -18.19 -5.46 -29.36
CA PHE A 77 -19.47 -4.84 -29.67
C PHE A 77 -20.51 -5.90 -30.03
N GLY A 78 -21.75 -5.76 -29.52
CA GLY A 78 -22.80 -6.76 -29.71
C GLY A 78 -22.71 -8.02 -28.84
N SER A 79 -21.68 -8.17 -27.99
CA SER A 79 -21.53 -9.37 -27.13
C SER A 79 -22.53 -9.44 -25.94
N GLY A 80 -23.43 -8.46 -25.80
CA GLY A 80 -24.44 -8.43 -24.74
C GLY A 80 -23.98 -7.85 -23.39
N LYS A 81 -22.84 -7.14 -23.31
CA LYS A 81 -22.32 -6.55 -22.06
C LYS A 81 -23.34 -5.69 -21.30
N SER A 82 -23.91 -4.70 -21.98
CA SER A 82 -24.88 -3.77 -21.40
C SER A 82 -26.14 -4.50 -20.93
N HIS A 83 -26.60 -5.51 -21.68
CA HIS A 83 -27.72 -6.36 -21.28
C HIS A 83 -27.37 -7.21 -20.05
N PHE A 84 -26.18 -7.81 -19.99
CA PHE A 84 -25.71 -8.54 -18.80
C PHE A 84 -25.62 -7.62 -17.58
N LEU A 85 -25.04 -6.43 -17.72
CA LEU A 85 -24.96 -5.42 -16.66
C LEU A 85 -26.35 -5.02 -16.15
N LYS A 86 -27.30 -4.81 -17.08
CA LYS A 86 -28.70 -4.46 -16.76
C LYS A 86 -29.43 -5.58 -16.03
N ILE A 87 -29.24 -6.83 -16.45
CA ILE A 87 -29.82 -7.99 -15.75
C ILE A 87 -29.21 -8.15 -14.35
N LEU A 88 -27.89 -7.98 -14.20
CA LEU A 88 -27.25 -7.96 -12.88
C LEU A 88 -27.85 -6.89 -11.98
N SER A 89 -28.09 -5.67 -12.49
CA SER A 89 -28.68 -4.59 -11.71
C SER A 89 -30.08 -4.95 -11.20
N TYR A 90 -30.92 -5.58 -12.04
CA TYR A 90 -32.25 -6.03 -11.66
C TYR A 90 -32.23 -7.12 -10.60
N ILE A 91 -31.30 -8.07 -10.70
CA ILE A 91 -31.13 -9.14 -9.73
C ILE A 91 -30.64 -8.58 -8.38
N LEU A 92 -29.62 -7.71 -8.40
CA LEU A 92 -29.01 -7.15 -7.19
C LEU A 92 -29.97 -6.21 -6.44
N ALA A 93 -30.77 -5.43 -7.17
CA ALA A 93 -31.85 -4.62 -6.60
C ALA A 93 -33.06 -5.48 -6.18
N ASN A 94 -33.10 -6.75 -6.61
CA ASN A 94 -34.26 -7.61 -6.60
C ASN A 94 -35.53 -6.91 -7.12
N ARG A 95 -35.38 -6.17 -8.22
CA ARG A 95 -36.39 -5.26 -8.75
C ARG A 95 -37.69 -6.01 -9.04
N LYS A 96 -38.82 -5.45 -8.62
CA LYS A 96 -40.14 -5.94 -9.00
C LYS A 96 -40.44 -5.55 -10.44
N ALA A 97 -40.84 -6.53 -11.25
CA ALA A 97 -41.29 -6.32 -12.61
C ALA A 97 -42.79 -6.57 -12.69
N HIS A 98 -43.48 -5.76 -13.48
CA HIS A 98 -44.92 -5.86 -13.69
C HIS A 98 -45.24 -6.33 -15.11
N ASN A 99 -46.10 -7.34 -15.21
CA ASN A 99 -46.64 -7.80 -16.47
C ASN A 99 -47.97 -7.07 -16.75
N PRO A 100 -48.01 -6.09 -17.68
CA PRO A 100 -49.24 -5.35 -17.95
C PRO A 100 -50.35 -6.23 -18.53
N ASP A 101 -50.01 -7.28 -19.27
CA ASP A 101 -51.00 -8.16 -19.94
C ASP A 101 -51.68 -9.12 -18.96
N LYS A 102 -50.97 -9.51 -17.89
CA LYS A 102 -51.44 -10.53 -16.93
C LYS A 102 -51.69 -9.99 -15.52
N GLN A 103 -51.46 -8.69 -15.30
CA GLN A 103 -51.49 -8.06 -13.97
C GLN A 103 -50.66 -8.83 -12.92
N GLU A 104 -49.55 -9.42 -13.35
CA GLU A 104 -48.67 -10.22 -12.49
C GLU A 104 -47.49 -9.35 -12.05
N GLU A 105 -47.14 -9.39 -10.77
CA GLU A 105 -45.90 -8.80 -10.26
C GLU A 105 -44.95 -9.90 -9.80
N ARG A 106 -43.69 -9.80 -10.21
CA ARG A 106 -42.67 -10.79 -9.86
C ARG A 106 -41.33 -10.12 -9.56
N PRO A 107 -40.65 -10.46 -8.45
CA PRO A 107 -39.29 -9.97 -8.20
C PRO A 107 -38.29 -10.62 -9.16
N ALA A 108 -37.25 -9.88 -9.56
CA ALA A 108 -36.25 -10.31 -10.52
C ALA A 108 -35.71 -11.71 -10.23
N ILE A 109 -35.38 -12.02 -8.97
CA ILE A 109 -34.85 -13.34 -8.58
C ILE A 109 -35.76 -14.51 -8.94
N ALA A 110 -37.09 -14.31 -8.95
CA ALA A 110 -38.03 -15.39 -9.24
C ALA A 110 -38.00 -15.82 -10.71
N PHE A 111 -37.63 -14.94 -11.64
CA PHE A 111 -37.38 -15.32 -13.04
C PHE A 111 -36.16 -16.24 -13.18
N PHE A 112 -35.19 -16.14 -12.27
CA PHE A 112 -33.93 -16.88 -12.34
C PHE A 112 -33.99 -18.24 -11.66
N LYS A 113 -35.02 -18.52 -10.84
CA LYS A 113 -35.22 -19.85 -10.21
C LYS A 113 -35.30 -20.99 -11.22
N THR A 114 -36.04 -20.79 -12.30
CA THR A 114 -36.16 -21.79 -13.37
C THR A 114 -34.95 -21.76 -14.30
N LYS A 115 -34.41 -20.58 -14.58
CA LYS A 115 -33.28 -20.37 -15.52
C LYS A 115 -31.96 -20.92 -14.99
N LEU A 116 -31.76 -20.89 -13.66
CA LEU A 116 -30.61 -21.46 -12.96
C LEU A 116 -30.94 -22.80 -12.29
N GLY A 117 -32.09 -23.41 -12.58
CA GLY A 117 -32.54 -24.64 -11.91
C GLY A 117 -31.61 -25.84 -12.10
N SER A 118 -30.82 -25.87 -13.17
CA SER A 118 -29.78 -26.89 -13.39
C SER A 118 -28.53 -26.68 -12.54
N ASP A 119 -28.43 -25.56 -11.82
CA ASP A 119 -27.31 -25.23 -10.94
C ASP A 119 -27.80 -24.67 -9.59
N PRO A 120 -28.09 -25.55 -8.63
CA PRO A 120 -28.61 -25.15 -7.34
C PRO A 120 -27.68 -24.25 -6.52
N MET A 121 -26.36 -24.37 -6.72
CA MET A 121 -25.38 -23.61 -5.93
C MET A 121 -25.33 -22.15 -6.37
N LEU A 122 -25.24 -21.89 -7.68
CA LEU A 122 -25.33 -20.53 -8.20
C LEU A 122 -26.69 -19.91 -7.88
N LEU A 123 -27.79 -20.66 -8.01
CA LEU A 123 -29.11 -20.15 -7.64
C LEU A 123 -29.15 -19.71 -6.17
N ALA A 124 -28.53 -20.47 -5.26
CA ALA A 124 -28.43 -20.11 -3.84
C ALA A 124 -27.62 -18.83 -3.63
N ASP A 125 -26.49 -18.67 -4.33
CA ASP A 125 -25.65 -17.47 -4.21
C ASP A 125 -26.33 -16.22 -4.78
N VAL A 126 -26.93 -16.34 -5.97
CA VAL A 126 -27.73 -15.27 -6.58
C VAL A 126 -28.90 -14.86 -5.68
N THR A 127 -29.60 -15.85 -5.10
CA THR A 127 -30.72 -15.61 -4.18
C THR A 127 -30.25 -14.87 -2.92
N ARG A 128 -29.15 -15.33 -2.32
CA ARG A 128 -28.56 -14.70 -1.14
C ARG A 128 -28.14 -13.26 -1.41
N SER A 129 -27.54 -13.01 -2.57
CA SER A 129 -27.14 -11.67 -2.99
C SER A 129 -28.31 -10.72 -3.21
N ALA A 130 -29.37 -11.18 -3.88
CA ALA A 130 -30.59 -10.39 -4.07
C ALA A 130 -31.29 -10.10 -2.73
N GLN A 131 -31.33 -11.08 -1.82
CA GLN A 131 -31.95 -10.93 -0.49
C GLN A 131 -31.13 -10.10 0.49
N ALA A 132 -29.83 -9.96 0.25
CA ALA A 132 -28.96 -9.19 1.12
C ALA A 132 -29.36 -7.70 1.15
N GLY A 133 -29.99 -7.20 0.08
CA GLY A 133 -30.41 -5.81 -0.08
C GLY A 133 -29.24 -4.90 -0.45
N ALA A 134 -29.44 -4.10 -1.50
CA ALA A 134 -28.51 -3.08 -1.95
C ALA A 134 -29.26 -1.95 -2.67
N ASP A 135 -28.79 -0.73 -2.48
CA ASP A 135 -29.15 0.42 -3.30
C ASP A 135 -28.36 0.34 -4.60
N VAL A 136 -29.04 0.08 -5.72
CA VAL A 136 -28.40 -0.18 -7.01
C VAL A 136 -28.61 1.01 -7.94
N VAL A 137 -27.51 1.54 -8.46
CA VAL A 137 -27.49 2.66 -9.40
C VAL A 137 -26.93 2.16 -10.72
N LEU A 138 -27.80 1.96 -11.72
CA LEU A 138 -27.41 1.66 -13.09
C LEU A 138 -27.50 2.95 -13.90
N PHE A 139 -26.42 3.30 -14.60
CA PHE A 139 -26.40 4.47 -15.47
C PHE A 139 -25.46 4.27 -16.65
N ASN A 140 -25.80 4.91 -17.76
CA ASN A 140 -24.89 5.10 -18.88
C ASN A 140 -24.10 6.39 -18.62
N ILE A 141 -22.77 6.30 -18.71
CA ILE A 141 -21.92 7.43 -18.36
C ILE A 141 -21.95 8.54 -19.42
N ASP A 142 -21.99 8.17 -20.70
CA ASP A 142 -22.00 9.12 -21.81
C ASP A 142 -23.30 9.95 -21.84
N SER A 143 -24.45 9.37 -21.46
CA SER A 143 -25.72 10.10 -21.41
C SER A 143 -25.84 11.05 -20.22
N LYS A 144 -25.04 10.86 -19.17
CA LYS A 144 -25.08 11.66 -17.95
C LYS A 144 -23.98 12.72 -17.90
N ALA A 145 -22.92 12.58 -18.70
CA ALA A 145 -21.79 13.49 -18.72
C ALA A 145 -22.07 14.75 -19.55
N ASP A 146 -21.59 15.91 -19.09
CA ASP A 146 -21.52 17.12 -19.90
C ASP A 146 -20.13 17.21 -20.57
N PRO A 147 -20.03 17.32 -21.90
CA PRO A 147 -18.75 17.50 -22.59
C PRO A 147 -17.93 18.71 -22.11
N ARG A 148 -18.59 19.73 -21.53
CA ARG A 148 -17.95 20.96 -21.03
C ARG A 148 -17.19 20.76 -19.72
N ASP A 149 -17.44 19.66 -19.02
CA ASP A 149 -16.86 19.39 -17.69
C ASP A 149 -15.40 18.94 -17.72
N GLY A 150 -14.80 18.78 -18.91
CA GLY A 150 -13.39 18.45 -19.06
C GLY A 150 -12.99 17.21 -18.25
N GLN A 151 -12.04 17.37 -17.33
CA GLN A 151 -11.48 16.27 -16.53
C GLN A 151 -12.33 15.88 -15.31
N GLU A 152 -13.25 16.76 -14.88
CA GLU A 152 -14.15 16.50 -13.74
C GLU A 152 -15.38 15.69 -14.13
N ARG A 153 -15.60 15.48 -15.43
CA ARG A 153 -16.80 14.84 -15.99
C ARG A 153 -17.14 13.50 -15.33
N LEU A 154 -16.14 12.67 -15.03
CA LEU A 154 -16.36 11.38 -14.35
C LEU A 154 -16.91 11.61 -12.94
N MET A 155 -16.28 12.50 -12.15
CA MET A 155 -16.69 12.75 -10.77
C MET A 155 -18.08 13.36 -10.71
N LYS A 156 -18.36 14.34 -11.58
CA LYS A 156 -19.68 14.98 -11.66
C LYS A 156 -20.79 13.98 -11.92
N VAL A 157 -20.58 13.01 -12.82
CA VAL A 157 -21.57 11.94 -13.06
C VAL A 157 -21.77 11.08 -11.82
N PHE A 158 -20.70 10.63 -11.15
CA PHE A 158 -20.82 9.83 -9.93
C PHE A 158 -21.57 10.55 -8.81
N TRP A 159 -21.26 11.83 -8.58
CA TRP A 159 -21.98 12.67 -7.63
C TRP A 159 -23.46 12.83 -8.02
N LYS A 160 -23.73 13.14 -9.29
CA LYS A 160 -25.08 13.30 -9.83
C LYS A 160 -25.95 12.09 -9.57
N VAL A 161 -25.51 10.89 -10.01
CA VAL A 161 -26.30 9.67 -9.86
C VAL A 161 -26.45 9.23 -8.39
N PHE A 162 -25.44 9.53 -7.56
CA PHE A 162 -25.50 9.24 -6.13
C PHE A 162 -26.44 10.16 -5.36
N TYR A 163 -26.58 11.43 -5.76
CA TYR A 163 -27.57 12.33 -5.22
C TYR A 163 -28.98 12.02 -5.71
N GLU A 164 -29.14 11.70 -7.00
CA GLU A 164 -30.39 11.22 -7.56
C GLU A 164 -30.92 9.98 -6.81
N LEU A 165 -30.03 9.03 -6.47
CA LEU A 165 -30.38 7.85 -5.64
C LEU A 165 -31.00 8.25 -4.30
N GLN A 166 -30.52 9.33 -3.69
CA GLN A 166 -31.01 9.84 -2.40
C GLN A 166 -32.27 10.69 -2.53
N GLY A 167 -32.70 11.00 -3.76
CA GLY A 167 -33.81 11.91 -4.05
C GLY A 167 -33.42 13.39 -4.09
N PHE A 168 -32.13 13.70 -4.01
CA PHE A 168 -31.60 15.06 -4.07
C PHE A 168 -31.41 15.56 -5.52
N CYS A 169 -31.03 16.82 -5.68
CA CYS A 169 -30.71 17.44 -6.96
C CYS A 169 -29.49 16.76 -7.59
N GLY A 170 -29.63 16.27 -8.82
CA GLY A 170 -28.52 15.66 -9.56
C GLY A 170 -27.68 16.67 -10.33
N GLU A 171 -28.27 17.77 -10.78
CA GLU A 171 -27.63 18.73 -11.68
C GLU A 171 -26.69 19.71 -10.95
N ALA A 172 -26.97 20.00 -9.67
CA ALA A 172 -26.22 20.98 -8.90
C ALA A 172 -25.78 20.39 -7.54
N PRO A 173 -24.50 19.95 -7.40
CA PRO A 173 -23.99 19.33 -6.18
C PRO A 173 -24.16 20.20 -4.91
N HIS A 174 -24.13 21.53 -5.03
CA HIS A 174 -24.28 22.45 -3.90
C HIS A 174 -25.72 22.57 -3.42
N ILE A 175 -26.68 22.43 -4.35
CA ILE A 175 -28.09 22.30 -4.03
C ILE A 175 -28.36 20.93 -3.39
N ALA A 176 -27.72 19.87 -3.87
CA ALA A 176 -27.84 18.55 -3.24
C ALA A 176 -27.31 18.54 -1.79
N GLU A 177 -26.17 19.21 -1.54
CA GLU A 177 -25.64 19.37 -0.17
C GLU A 177 -26.58 20.19 0.73
N LEU A 178 -27.25 21.20 0.17
CA LEU A 178 -28.28 21.94 0.90
C LEU A 178 -29.43 21.02 1.31
N GLU A 179 -30.01 20.31 0.35
CA GLU A 179 -31.14 19.40 0.60
C GLU A 179 -30.75 18.34 1.63
N ARG A 180 -29.54 17.77 1.52
CA ARG A 180 -28.99 16.81 2.47
C ARG A 180 -28.81 17.41 3.86
N TYR A 181 -28.23 18.61 3.96
CA TYR A 181 -28.06 19.31 5.23
C TYR A 181 -29.41 19.56 5.90
N LEU A 182 -30.38 20.10 5.16
CA LEU A 182 -31.73 20.34 5.65
C LEU A 182 -32.42 19.04 6.05
N GLN A 183 -32.27 17.96 5.30
CA GLN A 183 -32.82 16.64 5.63
C GLN A 183 -32.22 16.13 6.96
N SER A 184 -30.90 16.23 7.13
CA SER A 184 -30.22 15.81 8.37
C SER A 184 -30.67 16.58 9.61
N LYS A 185 -31.21 17.80 9.42
CA LYS A 185 -31.77 18.65 10.48
C LYS A 185 -33.29 18.53 10.63
N GLY A 186 -33.96 17.71 9.82
CA GLY A 186 -35.42 17.62 9.78
C GLY A 186 -36.09 18.92 9.32
N LYS A 187 -35.41 19.73 8.51
CA LYS A 187 -35.86 21.05 8.03
C LYS A 187 -36.19 21.09 6.54
N LEU A 188 -35.99 20.00 5.81
CA LEU A 188 -36.21 19.97 4.36
C LEU A 188 -37.68 20.26 3.98
N ASP A 189 -38.64 19.67 4.69
CA ASP A 189 -40.06 19.93 4.41
C ASP A 189 -40.47 21.36 4.74
N ALA A 190 -39.91 21.94 5.80
CA ALA A 190 -40.13 23.34 6.15
C ALA A 190 -39.57 24.29 5.08
N PHE A 191 -38.40 23.95 4.52
CA PHE A 191 -37.81 24.67 3.40
C PHE A 191 -38.68 24.56 2.13
N HIS A 192 -39.17 23.36 1.78
CA HIS A 192 -40.07 23.18 0.64
C HIS A 192 -41.36 24.00 0.79
N ALA A 193 -41.95 24.02 1.99
CA ALA A 193 -43.16 24.78 2.27
C ALA A 193 -42.90 26.30 2.14
N ALA A 194 -41.83 26.79 2.75
CA ALA A 194 -41.44 28.20 2.67
C ALA A 194 -41.13 28.63 1.22
N PHE A 195 -40.45 27.77 0.45
CA PHE A 195 -40.17 28.02 -0.96
C PHE A 195 -41.46 28.09 -1.77
N LYS A 196 -42.36 27.11 -1.61
CA LYS A 196 -43.64 27.06 -2.32
C LYS A 196 -44.54 28.26 -2.02
N GLU A 197 -44.57 28.71 -0.77
CA GLU A 197 -45.33 29.89 -0.37
C GLU A 197 -44.84 31.16 -1.09
N ARG A 198 -43.55 31.23 -1.40
CA ARG A 198 -42.91 32.41 -2.01
C ARG A 198 -42.88 32.37 -3.53
N SER A 199 -42.43 31.26 -4.10
CA SER A 199 -42.28 31.09 -5.55
C SER A 199 -43.59 30.66 -6.23
N GLY A 200 -44.53 30.10 -5.48
CA GLY A 200 -45.74 29.47 -6.01
C GLY A 200 -45.50 28.10 -6.65
N SER A 201 -44.25 27.62 -6.70
CA SER A 201 -43.86 26.36 -7.35
C SER A 201 -43.26 25.37 -6.35
N ASP A 202 -43.39 24.07 -6.62
CA ASP A 202 -42.78 23.05 -5.79
C ASP A 202 -41.25 23.05 -6.00
N TRP A 203 -40.49 23.07 -4.90
CA TRP A 203 -39.02 23.12 -4.93
C TRP A 203 -38.39 22.10 -5.91
N LYS A 204 -38.91 20.87 -5.96
CA LYS A 204 -38.40 19.82 -6.83
C LYS A 204 -38.47 20.16 -8.32
N ASN A 205 -39.39 21.04 -8.73
CA ASN A 205 -39.55 21.46 -10.11
C ASN A 205 -38.60 22.62 -10.48
N GLU A 206 -38.17 23.40 -9.49
CA GLU A 206 -37.37 24.63 -9.68
C GLU A 206 -35.90 24.47 -9.31
N ARG A 207 -35.53 23.41 -8.58
CA ARG A 207 -34.16 23.22 -8.06
C ARG A 207 -33.08 23.14 -9.13
N ASP A 208 -33.42 22.76 -10.36
CA ASP A 208 -32.47 22.73 -11.49
C ASP A 208 -32.23 24.13 -12.06
N ALA A 209 -33.15 25.07 -11.82
CA ALA A 209 -33.05 26.49 -12.17
C ALA A 209 -32.68 27.35 -10.94
N TRP A 210 -31.94 26.79 -9.97
CA TRP A 210 -31.59 27.43 -8.71
C TRP A 210 -31.00 28.84 -8.87
N ALA A 211 -30.20 29.07 -9.92
CA ALA A 211 -29.54 30.35 -10.19
C ALA A 211 -30.52 31.50 -10.46
N LEU A 212 -31.75 31.19 -10.88
CA LEU A 212 -32.82 32.18 -11.13
C LEU A 212 -33.67 32.46 -9.88
N ASN A 213 -33.60 31.59 -8.87
CA ASN A 213 -34.45 31.61 -7.68
C ASN A 213 -33.65 31.99 -6.42
N GLY A 214 -32.61 32.82 -6.56
CA GLY A 214 -31.64 33.09 -5.48
C GLY A 214 -32.26 33.75 -4.25
N ASP A 215 -33.16 34.70 -4.44
CA ASP A 215 -33.84 35.40 -3.35
C ASP A 215 -34.82 34.46 -2.64
N GLU A 216 -35.62 33.71 -3.39
CA GLU A 216 -36.56 32.72 -2.87
C GLU A 216 -35.85 31.61 -2.08
N ILE A 217 -34.72 31.11 -2.58
CA ILE A 217 -33.90 30.11 -1.90
C ILE A 217 -33.34 30.69 -0.59
N THR A 218 -32.76 31.89 -0.66
CA THR A 218 -32.14 32.55 0.50
C THR A 218 -33.14 32.80 1.62
N GLU A 219 -34.30 33.35 1.29
CA GLU A 219 -35.34 33.67 2.28
C GLU A 219 -36.01 32.41 2.83
N SER A 220 -36.21 31.39 2.00
CA SER A 220 -36.76 30.09 2.43
C SER A 220 -35.78 29.36 3.34
N LEU A 221 -34.48 29.45 3.05
CA LEU A 221 -33.42 28.87 3.87
C LEU A 221 -33.34 29.56 5.24
N ALA A 222 -33.35 30.89 5.27
CA ALA A 222 -33.40 31.68 6.49
C ALA A 222 -34.62 31.32 7.36
N ASN A 223 -35.81 31.23 6.74
CA ASN A 223 -37.03 30.84 7.44
C ASN A 223 -36.95 29.42 8.02
N ALA A 224 -36.58 28.43 7.21
CA ALA A 224 -36.58 27.02 7.62
C ALA A 224 -35.56 26.72 8.73
N THR A 225 -34.41 27.38 8.71
CA THR A 225 -33.28 27.11 9.62
C THR A 225 -33.18 28.07 10.79
N GLY A 226 -33.79 29.26 10.70
CA GLY A 226 -33.70 30.32 11.70
C GLY A 226 -32.40 31.14 11.64
N MET A 227 -31.59 30.99 10.58
CA MET A 227 -30.40 31.81 10.38
C MET A 227 -30.76 33.22 9.87
N SER A 228 -29.83 34.17 10.00
CA SER A 228 -30.03 35.50 9.43
C SER A 228 -30.06 35.45 7.90
N LEU A 229 -30.78 36.40 7.30
CA LEU A 229 -30.90 36.53 5.85
C LEU A 229 -29.52 36.74 5.20
N ASP A 230 -28.65 37.52 5.85
CA ASP A 230 -27.26 37.71 5.42
C ASP A 230 -26.45 36.40 5.44
N ALA A 231 -26.65 35.54 6.44
CA ALA A 231 -25.96 34.25 6.52
C ALA A 231 -26.46 33.28 5.45
N ALA A 232 -27.77 33.28 5.17
CA ALA A 232 -28.35 32.48 4.09
C ALA A 232 -27.85 32.94 2.72
N LYS A 233 -27.72 34.26 2.52
CA LYS A 233 -27.19 34.85 1.28
C LYS A 233 -25.72 34.53 1.10
N ASP A 234 -24.92 34.71 2.14
CA ASP A 234 -23.49 34.37 2.12
C ASP A 234 -23.27 32.88 1.82
N TRP A 235 -24.13 32.00 2.36
CA TRP A 235 -24.13 30.59 2.01
C TRP A 235 -24.44 30.39 0.52
N PHE A 236 -25.52 30.97 0.00
CA PHE A 236 -25.92 30.82 -1.41
C PHE A 236 -24.79 31.26 -2.36
N ASP A 237 -24.26 32.47 -2.16
CA ASP A 237 -23.23 33.08 -3.00
C ASP A 237 -21.90 32.28 -3.02
N LYS A 238 -21.60 31.54 -1.94
CA LYS A 238 -20.37 30.74 -1.81
C LYS A 238 -20.57 29.24 -2.06
N SER A 239 -21.82 28.76 -2.04
CA SER A 239 -22.15 27.34 -2.02
C SER A 239 -21.56 26.57 -3.21
N GLU A 240 -21.63 27.14 -4.41
CA GLU A 240 -21.10 26.52 -5.63
C GLU A 240 -19.57 26.36 -5.59
N LYS A 241 -18.85 27.37 -5.08
CA LYS A 241 -17.38 27.38 -5.03
C LYS A 241 -16.79 26.51 -3.92
N ASN A 242 -17.57 26.23 -2.87
CA ASN A 242 -17.11 25.50 -1.70
C ASN A 242 -17.15 23.98 -1.86
N ILE A 243 -17.63 23.47 -3.00
CA ILE A 243 -17.71 22.03 -3.24
C ILE A 243 -16.46 21.52 -3.93
N THR A 244 -15.85 20.52 -3.32
CA THR A 244 -14.76 19.74 -3.89
C THR A 244 -15.31 18.41 -4.42
N LEU A 245 -15.22 18.21 -5.73
CA LEU A 245 -15.66 17.00 -6.41
C LEU A 245 -14.49 16.02 -6.62
N SER A 246 -13.83 15.60 -5.53
CA SER A 246 -12.74 14.63 -5.59
C SER A 246 -13.22 13.19 -5.28
N PRO A 247 -12.46 12.14 -5.69
CA PRO A 247 -12.72 10.75 -5.31
C PRO A 247 -12.83 10.55 -3.79
N GLU A 248 -11.95 11.20 -3.02
CA GLU A 248 -11.90 11.07 -1.56
C GLU A 248 -13.16 11.67 -0.92
N ALA A 249 -13.58 12.85 -1.40
CA ALA A 249 -14.79 13.51 -0.95
C ALA A 249 -16.03 12.68 -1.27
N PHE A 250 -16.07 12.06 -2.46
CA PHE A 250 -17.14 11.16 -2.87
C PHE A 250 -17.20 9.91 -1.99
N ALA A 251 -16.07 9.24 -1.77
CA ALA A 251 -15.99 8.05 -0.92
C ALA A 251 -16.34 8.34 0.56
N LYS A 252 -15.97 9.54 1.05
CA LYS A 252 -16.43 10.01 2.36
C LYS A 252 -17.96 10.12 2.39
N ARG A 253 -18.57 10.73 1.38
CA ARG A 253 -20.02 10.90 1.34
C ARG A 253 -20.75 9.57 1.21
N VAL A 254 -20.26 8.65 0.40
CA VAL A 254 -20.81 7.28 0.30
C VAL A 254 -20.76 6.58 1.66
N LYS A 255 -19.65 6.69 2.41
CA LYS A 255 -19.55 6.13 3.76
C LYS A 255 -20.61 6.72 4.71
N GLU A 256 -20.75 8.05 4.75
CA GLU A 256 -21.74 8.70 5.62
C GLU A 256 -23.18 8.26 5.31
N TYR A 257 -23.50 8.06 4.03
CA TYR A 257 -24.79 7.52 3.60
C TYR A 257 -25.02 6.08 4.09
N LEU A 258 -24.01 5.22 3.97
CA LEU A 258 -24.09 3.83 4.44
C LEU A 258 -24.21 3.76 5.97
N ASP A 259 -23.41 4.55 6.70
CA ASP A 259 -23.43 4.64 8.16
C ASP A 259 -24.82 5.08 8.66
N GLY A 260 -25.48 6.01 7.95
CA GLY A 260 -26.84 6.46 8.26
C GLY A 260 -27.95 5.41 8.03
N ARG A 261 -27.68 4.35 7.26
CA ARG A 261 -28.64 3.27 6.96
C ARG A 261 -28.41 1.99 7.77
N GLY A 262 -27.37 1.96 8.60
CA GLY A 262 -27.06 0.86 9.52
C GLY A 262 -26.18 -0.25 8.93
N ASN A 263 -25.83 -1.23 9.77
CA ASN A 263 -24.73 -2.21 9.57
C ASN A 263 -24.85 -3.16 8.35
N ASN A 264 -25.90 -3.03 7.54
CA ASN A 264 -26.20 -3.88 6.40
C ASN A 264 -26.38 -3.11 5.08
N ALA A 265 -26.27 -1.78 5.10
CA ALA A 265 -26.44 -0.96 3.93
C ALA A 265 -25.37 -1.28 2.88
N ARG A 266 -25.78 -1.30 1.61
CA ARG A 266 -24.89 -1.50 0.46
C ARG A 266 -25.32 -0.58 -0.64
N VAL A 267 -24.35 -0.01 -1.35
CA VAL A 267 -24.58 0.71 -2.60
C VAL A 267 -23.76 0.06 -3.70
N ILE A 268 -24.34 -0.08 -4.89
CA ILE A 268 -23.67 -0.67 -6.05
C ILE A 268 -23.83 0.27 -7.23
N PHE A 269 -22.71 0.71 -7.80
CA PHE A 269 -22.68 1.50 -9.02
C PHE A 269 -22.38 0.57 -10.20
N LEU A 270 -23.32 0.48 -11.15
CA LEU A 270 -23.16 -0.24 -12.40
C LEU A 270 -23.08 0.79 -13.54
N VAL A 271 -21.89 0.91 -14.12
CA VAL A 271 -21.58 1.94 -15.12
C VAL A 271 -21.49 1.30 -16.50
N ASP A 272 -22.42 1.65 -17.38
CA ASP A 272 -22.38 1.24 -18.79
C ASP A 272 -21.48 2.18 -19.61
N GLU A 273 -20.90 1.68 -20.68
CA GLU A 273 -20.00 2.40 -21.62
C GLU A 273 -18.71 3.01 -21.00
N ILE A 274 -18.40 2.72 -19.74
CA ILE A 274 -17.21 3.25 -19.04
C ILE A 274 -15.89 3.04 -19.79
N GLY A 275 -15.72 1.90 -20.48
CA GLY A 275 -14.52 1.61 -21.25
C GLY A 275 -14.34 2.51 -22.48
N GLN A 276 -15.43 2.91 -23.13
CA GLN A 276 -15.38 3.89 -24.22
C GLN A 276 -15.14 5.29 -23.67
N PHE A 277 -15.78 5.61 -22.55
CA PHE A 277 -15.66 6.91 -21.88
C PHE A 277 -14.24 7.27 -21.43
N ILE A 278 -13.50 6.30 -20.87
CA ILE A 278 -12.13 6.51 -20.38
C ILE A 278 -11.05 6.13 -21.40
N GLY A 279 -11.41 5.44 -22.49
CA GLY A 279 -10.45 4.72 -23.35
C GLY A 279 -9.38 5.60 -24.01
N SER A 280 -9.65 6.90 -24.16
CA SER A 280 -8.72 7.88 -24.73
C SER A 280 -8.10 8.83 -23.70
N ASP A 281 -8.39 8.67 -22.41
CA ASP A 281 -8.02 9.63 -21.35
C ASP A 281 -7.47 8.93 -20.11
N THR A 282 -6.14 8.96 -19.96
CA THR A 282 -5.41 8.37 -18.84
C THR A 282 -5.81 8.96 -17.48
N GLN A 283 -6.19 10.24 -17.42
CA GLN A 283 -6.55 10.86 -16.15
C GLN A 283 -7.91 10.39 -15.65
N LEU A 284 -8.87 10.15 -16.56
CA LEU A 284 -10.15 9.54 -16.17
C LEU A 284 -9.97 8.09 -15.72
N MET A 285 -9.03 7.36 -16.30
CA MET A 285 -8.66 6.02 -15.83
C MET A 285 -8.08 6.06 -14.42
N LEU A 286 -7.17 7.00 -14.14
CA LEU A 286 -6.62 7.19 -12.80
C LEU A 286 -7.72 7.57 -11.80
N ASN A 287 -8.60 8.50 -12.15
CA ASN A 287 -9.72 8.89 -11.28
C ASN A 287 -10.66 7.70 -10.99
N LEU A 288 -10.95 6.85 -11.98
CA LEU A 288 -11.76 5.64 -11.78
C LEU A 288 -11.07 4.63 -10.86
N GLN A 289 -9.74 4.48 -10.98
CA GLN A 289 -8.95 3.65 -10.07
C GLN A 289 -9.02 4.20 -8.64
N THR A 290 -8.80 5.51 -8.46
CA THR A 290 -8.88 6.16 -7.15
C THR A 290 -10.28 6.02 -6.52
N ILE A 291 -11.37 6.20 -7.28
CA ILE A 291 -12.73 5.93 -6.75
C ILE A 291 -12.83 4.49 -6.23
N THR A 292 -12.37 3.53 -7.02
CA THR A 292 -12.49 2.11 -6.67
C THR A 292 -11.66 1.79 -5.42
N GLU A 293 -10.48 2.38 -5.29
CA GLU A 293 -9.60 2.25 -4.14
C GLU A 293 -10.16 2.95 -2.90
N ASP A 294 -10.64 4.19 -3.00
CA ASP A 294 -11.15 4.97 -1.86
C ASP A 294 -12.50 4.45 -1.33
N LEU A 295 -13.34 3.90 -2.22
CA LEU A 295 -14.55 3.19 -1.82
C LEU A 295 -14.22 1.85 -1.14
N GLY A 296 -13.07 1.24 -1.47
CA GLY A 296 -12.67 -0.07 -0.97
C GLY A 296 -11.79 -0.06 0.28
N LEU A 297 -10.83 0.87 0.38
CA LEU A 297 -9.76 0.86 1.37
C LEU A 297 -9.82 2.15 2.21
N LYS A 298 -10.10 1.99 3.51
CA LYS A 298 -9.78 3.02 4.51
C LYS A 298 -8.79 2.45 5.51
N LEU A 299 -7.72 3.20 5.78
CA LEU A 299 -6.76 2.91 6.86
C LEU A 299 -7.45 2.72 8.22
N GLU A 300 -8.59 3.39 8.41
CA GLU A 300 -9.45 3.29 9.61
C GLU A 300 -10.02 1.88 9.85
N ASN A 301 -10.11 1.05 8.81
CA ASN A 301 -10.72 -0.28 8.87
C ASN A 301 -9.68 -1.42 8.94
N LEU A 302 -8.39 -1.10 9.05
CA LEU A 302 -7.33 -2.11 9.18
C LEU A 302 -7.45 -2.82 10.54
N GLN A 303 -7.54 -4.14 10.50
CA GLN A 303 -7.44 -4.98 11.69
C GLN A 303 -5.97 -5.29 11.97
N ILE A 304 -5.65 -5.63 13.23
CA ILE A 304 -4.28 -6.03 13.62
C ILE A 304 -3.79 -7.23 12.79
N SER A 305 -4.70 -8.09 12.32
CA SER A 305 -4.42 -9.22 11.43
C SER A 305 -3.96 -8.83 10.02
N ASP A 306 -4.23 -7.60 9.58
CA ASP A 306 -3.83 -7.10 8.26
C ASP A 306 -2.38 -6.57 8.27
N LEU A 307 -1.84 -6.30 9.47
CA LEU A 307 -0.46 -5.87 9.63
C LEU A 307 0.49 -7.07 9.48
N GLY A 308 1.60 -6.85 8.77
CA GLY A 308 2.68 -7.84 8.72
C GLY A 308 3.26 -8.08 10.11
N THR A 309 3.40 -9.35 10.50
CA THR A 309 4.03 -9.72 11.77
C THR A 309 5.39 -10.37 11.52
N ALA A 310 6.33 -10.09 12.41
CA ALA A 310 7.66 -10.69 12.42
C ALA A 310 8.09 -10.92 13.87
N LYS A 311 8.93 -11.92 14.10
CA LYS A 311 9.39 -12.25 15.45
C LYS A 311 10.37 -11.21 16.01
N LYS A 312 11.21 -10.63 15.17
CA LYS A 312 12.18 -9.62 15.56
C LYS A 312 12.50 -8.69 14.40
N VAL A 313 12.59 -7.40 14.68
CA VAL A 313 13.06 -6.38 13.75
C VAL A 313 14.25 -5.67 14.38
N VAL A 314 15.35 -5.52 13.64
CA VAL A 314 16.56 -4.82 14.06
C VAL A 314 16.83 -3.70 13.07
N ILE A 315 17.01 -2.49 13.59
CA ILE A 315 17.24 -1.27 12.81
C ILE A 315 18.59 -0.71 13.23
N ASP A 316 19.49 -0.51 12.27
CA ASP A 316 20.74 0.24 12.45
C ASP A 316 20.71 1.54 11.61
N LYS A 317 21.80 2.31 11.60
CA LYS A 317 21.86 3.61 10.91
C LYS A 317 21.60 3.50 9.41
N GLU A 318 21.95 2.38 8.78
CA GLU A 318 21.95 2.21 7.33
C GLU A 318 21.01 1.09 6.84
N ASN A 319 20.61 0.16 7.71
CA ASN A 319 19.88 -1.06 7.36
C ASN A 319 18.72 -1.35 8.31
N THR A 320 17.73 -2.07 7.78
CA THR A 320 16.61 -2.66 8.53
C THR A 320 16.54 -4.15 8.22
N THR A 321 16.62 -4.99 9.27
CA THR A 321 16.57 -6.44 9.16
C THR A 321 15.31 -6.99 9.84
N ILE A 322 14.49 -7.71 9.07
CA ILE A 322 13.25 -8.36 9.54
C ILE A 322 13.49 -9.87 9.65
N ILE A 323 13.31 -10.43 10.84
CA ILE A 323 13.66 -11.82 11.17
C ILE A 323 12.39 -12.62 11.47
N GLU A 324 12.25 -13.77 10.81
CA GLU A 324 11.09 -14.68 10.92
C GLU A 324 9.74 -13.96 10.72
N GLY A 325 9.48 -13.48 9.49
CA GLY A 325 8.17 -12.94 9.11
C GLY A 325 7.09 -14.02 9.01
N ALA A 326 5.87 -13.72 9.42
CA ALA A 326 4.75 -14.68 9.49
C ALA A 326 4.01 -14.91 8.15
N GLY A 327 4.67 -14.67 7.01
CA GLY A 327 4.08 -14.88 5.69
C GLY A 327 3.83 -16.36 5.41
N LYS A 328 2.71 -16.68 4.74
CA LYS A 328 2.40 -18.05 4.33
C LYS A 328 3.45 -18.57 3.32
N PRO A 329 4.04 -19.77 3.52
CA PRO A 329 5.08 -20.31 2.63
C PRO A 329 4.67 -20.34 1.15
N GLU A 330 3.41 -20.64 0.85
CA GLU A 330 2.88 -20.73 -0.51
C GLU A 330 2.88 -19.37 -1.21
N ALA A 331 2.55 -18.29 -0.48
CA ALA A 331 2.56 -16.93 -1.02
C ALA A 331 4.00 -16.47 -1.32
N ILE A 332 4.96 -16.83 -0.46
CA ILE A 332 6.38 -16.53 -0.65
C ILE A 332 6.90 -17.28 -1.90
N GLN A 333 6.58 -18.57 -2.04
CA GLN A 333 6.96 -19.35 -3.23
C GLN A 333 6.32 -18.82 -4.50
N GLY A 334 5.04 -18.41 -4.45
CA GLY A 334 4.37 -17.76 -5.57
C GLY A 334 5.10 -16.49 -6.02
N ARG A 335 5.53 -15.66 -5.07
CA ARG A 335 6.31 -14.45 -5.37
C ARG A 335 7.69 -14.76 -5.92
N VAL A 336 8.38 -15.77 -5.40
CA VAL A 336 9.66 -16.26 -5.93
C VAL A 336 9.52 -16.67 -7.40
N LYS A 337 8.47 -17.42 -7.74
CA LYS A 337 8.20 -17.85 -9.13
C LYS A 337 7.95 -16.66 -10.05
N GLN A 338 7.18 -15.68 -9.57
CA GLN A 338 6.91 -14.46 -10.33
C GLN A 338 8.19 -13.67 -10.63
N ILE A 339 9.06 -13.46 -9.64
CA ILE A 339 10.32 -12.73 -9.81
C ILE A 339 11.26 -13.47 -10.78
N ARG A 340 11.35 -14.81 -10.69
CA ARG A 340 12.13 -15.60 -11.65
C ARG A 340 11.63 -15.40 -13.09
N SER A 341 10.32 -15.44 -13.31
CA SER A 341 9.73 -15.18 -14.64
C SER A 341 10.03 -13.76 -15.13
N GLN A 342 10.06 -12.76 -14.25
CA GLN A 342 10.40 -11.37 -14.60
C GLN A 342 11.88 -11.21 -14.98
N ILE A 343 12.78 -11.95 -14.33
CA ILE A 343 14.21 -11.97 -14.70
C ILE A 343 14.39 -12.53 -16.11
N GLU A 344 13.71 -13.63 -16.43
CA GLU A 344 13.79 -14.26 -17.76
C GLU A 344 13.23 -13.39 -18.88
N GLN A 345 12.15 -12.65 -18.61
CA GLN A 345 11.49 -11.78 -19.58
C GLN A 345 12.15 -10.42 -19.73
N SER A 346 12.97 -9.99 -18.77
CA SER A 346 13.64 -8.68 -18.83
C SER A 346 14.78 -8.68 -19.84
N THR A 347 14.88 -7.61 -20.61
CA THR A 347 15.97 -7.35 -21.55
C THR A 347 17.02 -6.39 -20.99
N SER A 348 16.78 -5.82 -19.81
CA SER A 348 17.69 -4.89 -19.13
C SER A 348 18.56 -5.64 -18.12
N ASP A 349 19.88 -5.54 -18.27
CA ASP A 349 20.83 -6.16 -17.33
C ASP A 349 20.75 -5.54 -15.93
N TYR A 350 20.47 -4.25 -15.85
CA TYR A 350 20.21 -3.56 -14.58
C TYR A 350 18.99 -4.14 -13.84
N ASP A 351 17.89 -4.38 -14.57
CA ASP A 351 16.67 -4.93 -13.97
C ASP A 351 16.88 -6.38 -13.52
N LYS A 352 17.64 -7.17 -14.30
CA LYS A 352 18.01 -8.54 -13.93
C LYS A 352 18.81 -8.55 -12.62
N GLU A 353 19.81 -7.69 -12.50
CA GLU A 353 20.62 -7.57 -11.28
C GLU A 353 19.75 -7.22 -10.06
N LYS A 354 18.88 -6.20 -10.18
CA LYS A 354 18.00 -5.78 -9.08
C LYS A 354 16.95 -6.83 -8.71
N LEU A 355 16.40 -7.54 -9.69
CA LEU A 355 15.47 -8.65 -9.44
C LEU A 355 16.19 -9.85 -8.81
N GLN A 356 17.45 -10.12 -9.18
CA GLN A 356 18.27 -11.15 -8.54
C GLN A 356 18.59 -10.81 -7.08
N GLU A 357 18.95 -9.57 -6.77
CA GLU A 357 19.14 -9.11 -5.38
C GLU A 357 17.87 -9.33 -4.55
N ARG A 358 16.70 -8.99 -5.10
CA ARG A 358 15.41 -9.18 -4.42
C ARG A 358 15.08 -10.65 -4.23
N LEU A 359 15.33 -11.48 -5.24
CA LEU A 359 15.15 -12.93 -5.16
C LEU A 359 16.06 -13.54 -4.09
N ALA A 360 17.33 -13.10 -4.03
CA ALA A 360 18.29 -13.55 -3.03
C ALA A 360 17.83 -13.18 -1.61
N LYS A 361 17.28 -11.98 -1.40
CA LYS A 361 16.72 -11.58 -0.09
C LYS A 361 15.48 -12.40 0.31
N LEU A 362 14.67 -12.84 -0.65
CA LEU A 362 13.48 -13.67 -0.39
C LEU A 362 13.81 -15.14 -0.13
N VAL A 363 14.83 -15.69 -0.82
CA VAL A 363 15.20 -17.11 -0.75
C VAL A 363 16.30 -17.37 0.28
N GLY A 364 17.23 -16.43 0.43
CA GLY A 364 18.42 -16.56 1.29
C GLY A 364 18.11 -16.59 2.79
N GLY A 365 16.91 -16.15 3.19
CA GLY A 365 16.46 -16.18 4.57
C GLY A 365 17.36 -15.37 5.52
N VAL A 366 17.19 -15.59 6.82
CA VAL A 366 18.02 -14.98 7.86
C VAL A 366 18.52 -16.09 8.78
N ALA A 367 19.84 -16.24 8.88
CA ALA A 367 20.45 -17.14 9.85
C ALA A 367 20.51 -16.46 11.23
N VAL A 368 19.97 -17.12 12.26
CA VAL A 368 19.97 -16.61 13.64
C VAL A 368 20.96 -17.40 14.47
N ILE A 369 22.01 -16.74 14.97
CA ILE A 369 22.99 -17.34 15.88
C ILE A 369 22.55 -17.04 17.32
N LYS A 370 22.21 -18.10 18.08
CA LYS A 370 21.85 -17.99 19.49
C LYS A 370 23.08 -18.30 20.34
N VAL A 371 23.57 -17.29 21.06
CA VAL A 371 24.76 -17.42 21.91
C VAL A 371 24.33 -17.73 23.35
N GLY A 372 24.72 -18.90 23.85
CA GLY A 372 24.52 -19.31 25.24
C GLY A 372 25.80 -19.28 26.06
N ALA A 373 25.67 -18.95 27.35
CA ALA A 373 26.72 -18.98 28.37
C ALA A 373 26.15 -19.26 29.77
N ALA A 374 27.01 -19.49 30.77
CA ALA A 374 26.59 -19.84 32.12
C ALA A 374 26.12 -18.62 32.93
N SER A 375 26.60 -17.42 32.59
CA SER A 375 26.16 -16.15 33.18
C SER A 375 25.83 -15.10 32.10
N GLU A 376 25.08 -14.06 32.46
CA GLU A 376 24.73 -12.98 31.53
C GLU A 376 25.96 -12.21 31.06
N THR A 377 26.93 -11.97 31.95
CA THR A 377 28.18 -11.28 31.62
C THR A 377 28.99 -12.06 30.58
N GLU A 378 29.12 -13.38 30.77
CA GLU A 378 29.77 -14.26 29.77
C GLU A 378 28.98 -14.31 28.46
N MET A 379 27.64 -14.29 28.53
CA MET A 379 26.81 -14.29 27.33
C MET A 379 27.04 -13.03 26.50
N LYS A 380 27.13 -11.86 27.14
CA LYS A 380 27.41 -10.58 26.47
C LYS A 380 28.80 -10.56 25.83
N GLU A 381 29.83 -11.02 26.55
CA GLU A 381 31.19 -11.12 26.02
C GLU A 381 31.27 -12.08 24.83
N LYS A 382 30.70 -13.27 24.97
CA LYS A 382 30.71 -14.29 23.91
C LYS A 382 29.91 -13.85 22.70
N LYS A 383 28.80 -13.13 22.93
CA LYS A 383 27.99 -12.55 21.86
C LYS A 383 28.79 -11.51 21.08
N ALA A 384 29.49 -10.60 21.76
CA ALA A 384 30.34 -9.60 21.10
C ALA A 384 31.41 -10.27 20.23
N ARG A 385 32.11 -11.30 20.73
CA ARG A 385 33.07 -12.07 19.93
C ARG A 385 32.47 -12.74 18.71
N VAL A 386 31.24 -13.27 18.82
CA VAL A 386 30.54 -13.88 17.69
C VAL A 386 30.16 -12.84 16.64
N GLU A 387 29.73 -11.65 17.06
CA GLU A 387 29.44 -10.53 16.17
C GLU A 387 30.70 -10.05 15.44
N ASP A 388 31.83 -9.92 16.15
CA ASP A 388 33.12 -9.57 15.57
C ASP A 388 33.59 -10.61 14.55
N ALA A 389 33.53 -11.90 14.89
CA ALA A 389 33.89 -12.99 13.98
C ALA A 389 33.01 -13.03 12.73
N MET A 390 31.70 -12.75 12.87
CA MET A 390 30.78 -12.67 11.74
C MET A 390 31.17 -11.54 10.79
N HIS A 391 31.45 -10.34 11.30
CA HIS A 391 31.87 -9.21 10.47
C HIS A 391 33.22 -9.45 9.79
N ALA A 392 34.18 -10.03 10.52
CA ALA A 392 35.49 -10.40 9.98
C ALA A 392 35.35 -11.43 8.82
N THR A 393 34.49 -12.44 8.99
CA THR A 393 34.26 -13.46 7.95
C THR A 393 33.62 -12.85 6.70
N LYS A 394 32.63 -11.95 6.86
CA LYS A 394 32.05 -11.22 5.72
C LYS A 394 33.10 -10.40 4.98
N ALA A 395 33.92 -9.65 5.71
CA ALA A 395 35.00 -8.86 5.13
C ALA A 395 36.05 -9.73 4.39
N ALA A 396 36.33 -10.93 4.90
CA ALA A 396 37.23 -11.88 4.27
C ALA A 396 36.67 -12.46 2.97
N VAL A 397 35.35 -12.67 2.90
CA VAL A 397 34.68 -13.14 1.67
C VAL A 397 34.70 -12.06 0.59
N GLU A 398 34.56 -10.79 0.97
CA GLU A 398 34.57 -9.65 0.04
C GLU A 398 35.96 -9.35 -0.53
N ASP A 399 36.95 -9.14 0.35
CA ASP A 399 38.26 -8.58 -0.03
C ASP A 399 39.41 -9.61 0.09
N GLY A 400 39.10 -10.85 0.48
CA GLY A 400 40.08 -11.90 0.71
C GLY A 400 40.80 -11.79 2.06
N ILE A 401 41.82 -12.64 2.22
CA ILE A 401 42.59 -12.79 3.46
C ILE A 401 44.08 -12.51 3.24
N VAL A 402 44.77 -12.12 4.31
CA VAL A 402 46.22 -11.88 4.36
C VAL A 402 46.82 -12.59 5.58
N PRO A 403 48.15 -12.86 5.61
CA PRO A 403 48.79 -13.42 6.79
C PRO A 403 48.65 -12.47 7.98
N GLY A 404 48.09 -12.98 9.08
CA GLY A 404 47.76 -12.19 10.26
C GLY A 404 48.96 -11.93 11.17
N GLY A 405 48.69 -11.50 12.41
CA GLY A 405 49.74 -11.25 13.40
C GLY A 405 50.67 -10.08 13.06
N GLY A 406 50.19 -9.14 12.25
CA GLY A 406 50.96 -7.99 11.77
C GLY A 406 51.92 -8.28 10.61
N VAL A 407 51.99 -9.53 10.11
CA VAL A 407 52.90 -9.91 9.01
C VAL A 407 52.58 -9.14 7.73
N ALA A 408 51.29 -9.04 7.36
CA ALA A 408 50.87 -8.31 6.16
C ALA A 408 51.40 -6.87 6.11
N LEU A 409 51.39 -6.16 7.26
CA LEU A 409 51.89 -4.79 7.36
C LEU A 409 53.43 -4.73 7.24
N ILE A 410 54.13 -5.69 7.85
CA ILE A 410 55.60 -5.81 7.71
C ILE A 410 56.00 -6.06 6.26
N ARG A 411 55.25 -6.90 5.52
CA ARG A 411 55.53 -7.15 4.09
C ARG A 411 55.33 -5.91 3.23
N ALA A 412 54.48 -4.97 3.63
CA ALA A 412 54.29 -3.71 2.94
C ALA A 412 55.50 -2.75 3.05
N LEU A 413 56.41 -2.95 4.00
CA LEU A 413 57.60 -2.11 4.18
C LEU A 413 58.47 -2.01 2.92
N ALA A 414 58.64 -3.11 2.19
CA ALA A 414 59.43 -3.13 0.96
C ALA A 414 58.91 -2.15 -0.10
N LYS A 415 57.59 -1.90 -0.13
CA LYS A 415 56.98 -0.91 -1.03
C LYS A 415 57.25 0.52 -0.58
N LEU A 416 57.28 0.78 0.72
CA LEU A 416 57.63 2.09 1.30
C LEU A 416 59.10 2.44 1.09
N GLU A 417 60.00 1.46 1.18
CA GLU A 417 61.44 1.64 0.94
C GLU A 417 61.76 1.99 -0.53
N ALA A 418 60.92 1.56 -1.46
CA ALA A 418 61.05 1.88 -2.88
C ALA A 418 60.57 3.30 -3.24
N LEU A 419 59.92 4.03 -2.32
CA LEU A 419 59.42 5.38 -2.58
C LEU A 419 60.57 6.39 -2.62
N LYS A 420 60.62 7.19 -3.69
CA LYS A 420 61.57 8.29 -3.85
C LYS A 420 60.94 9.58 -3.34
N VAL A 421 61.20 9.92 -2.07
CA VAL A 421 60.68 11.13 -1.40
C VAL A 421 61.82 11.88 -0.71
N THR A 422 61.65 13.19 -0.51
CA THR A 422 62.66 14.06 0.13
C THR A 422 62.00 15.00 1.15
N GLY A 423 62.80 15.61 2.03
CA GLY A 423 62.31 16.55 3.04
C GLY A 423 61.26 15.93 3.98
N ASP A 424 60.22 16.69 4.32
CA ASP A 424 59.17 16.27 5.26
C ASP A 424 58.41 15.01 4.83
N GLN A 425 58.30 14.76 3.52
CA GLN A 425 57.70 13.53 3.01
C GLN A 425 58.52 12.28 3.38
N ALA A 426 59.85 12.39 3.41
CA ALA A 426 60.72 11.30 3.85
C ALA A 426 60.51 11.00 5.34
N THR A 427 60.41 12.03 6.17
CA THR A 427 60.07 11.90 7.60
C THR A 427 58.71 11.21 7.78
N GLY A 428 57.70 11.60 6.99
CA GLY A 428 56.37 10.96 7.01
C GLY A 428 56.42 9.47 6.65
N VAL A 429 57.18 9.11 5.60
CA VAL A 429 57.39 7.70 5.23
C VAL A 429 58.06 6.92 6.37
N ASP A 430 59.05 7.50 7.05
CA ASP A 430 59.72 6.83 8.16
C ASP A 430 58.83 6.67 9.40
N ILE A 431 57.92 7.60 9.66
CA ILE A 431 56.88 7.45 10.69
C ILE A 431 55.98 6.24 10.37
N VAL A 432 55.50 6.14 9.12
CA VAL A 432 54.66 5.02 8.70
C VAL A 432 55.41 3.70 8.79
N LYS A 433 56.68 3.63 8.37
CA LYS A 433 57.51 2.42 8.50
C LYS A 433 57.62 1.95 9.96
N LYS A 434 57.79 2.88 10.90
CA LYS A 434 57.80 2.57 12.33
C LYS A 434 56.44 2.06 12.80
N ALA A 435 55.35 2.72 12.41
CA ALA A 435 54.01 2.31 12.80
C ALA A 435 53.61 0.90 12.30
N LEU A 436 54.01 0.52 11.08
CA LEU A 436 53.62 -0.78 10.49
C LEU A 436 54.17 -2.00 11.23
N VAL A 437 55.25 -1.87 12.01
CA VAL A 437 55.80 -2.98 12.79
C VAL A 437 55.19 -3.10 14.19
N GLU A 438 54.54 -2.04 14.69
CA GLU A 438 54.03 -1.98 16.06
C GLU A 438 52.95 -3.03 16.36
N PRO A 439 52.02 -3.38 15.46
CA PRO A 439 51.05 -4.45 15.74
C PRO A 439 51.71 -5.79 16.08
N ALA A 440 52.72 -6.20 15.31
CA ALA A 440 53.45 -7.45 15.58
C ALA A 440 54.27 -7.36 16.89
N LYS A 441 54.88 -6.21 17.19
CA LYS A 441 55.58 -6.00 18.47
C LYS A 441 54.63 -6.08 19.65
N GLN A 442 53.45 -5.46 19.56
CA GLN A 442 52.47 -5.44 20.64
C GLN A 442 51.93 -6.84 20.92
N ILE A 443 51.65 -7.63 19.86
CA ILE A 443 51.23 -9.02 20.00
C ILE A 443 52.31 -9.85 20.70
N ALA A 444 53.58 -9.70 20.28
CA ALA A 444 54.71 -10.37 20.89
C ALA A 444 54.91 -9.96 22.37
N ALA A 445 54.80 -8.66 22.68
CA ALA A 445 54.90 -8.16 24.04
C ALA A 445 53.78 -8.70 24.95
N ASN A 446 52.54 -8.79 24.44
CA ASN A 446 51.42 -9.39 25.15
C ASN A 446 51.63 -10.90 25.41
N ALA A 447 52.42 -11.57 24.57
CA ALA A 447 52.84 -12.96 24.77
C ALA A 447 54.08 -13.10 25.68
N GLY A 448 54.60 -11.99 26.23
CA GLY A 448 55.74 -11.98 27.15
C GLY A 448 57.11 -12.16 26.49
N VAL A 449 57.22 -11.93 25.17
CA VAL A 449 58.48 -12.06 24.41
C VAL A 449 58.93 -10.72 23.82
N GLU A 450 60.22 -10.60 23.53
CA GLU A 450 60.84 -9.36 23.04
C GLU A 450 60.41 -9.04 21.60
N GLY A 451 59.46 -8.11 21.42
CA GLY A 451 58.83 -7.83 20.13
C GLY A 451 59.78 -7.38 19.03
N SER A 452 60.87 -6.69 19.36
CA SER A 452 61.89 -6.28 18.39
C SER A 452 62.60 -7.47 17.75
N VAL A 453 62.87 -8.53 18.53
CA VAL A 453 63.51 -9.76 18.05
C VAL A 453 62.56 -10.50 17.11
N ILE A 454 61.27 -10.58 17.48
CA ILE A 454 60.24 -11.22 16.67
C ILE A 454 60.09 -10.50 15.32
N VAL A 455 59.92 -9.18 15.33
CA VAL A 455 59.77 -8.38 14.11
C VAL A 455 60.97 -8.51 13.18
N ASN A 456 62.19 -8.44 13.71
CA ASN A 456 63.40 -8.56 12.88
C ASN A 456 63.45 -9.92 12.19
N ARG A 457 63.16 -11.01 12.92
CA ARG A 457 63.07 -12.34 12.32
C ARG A 457 61.98 -12.45 11.26
N ILE A 458 60.82 -11.82 11.45
CA ILE A 458 59.77 -11.79 10.42
C ILE A 458 60.26 -11.05 9.17
N LYS A 459 60.99 -9.93 9.32
CA LYS A 459 61.50 -9.12 8.20
C LYS A 459 62.51 -9.86 7.32
N ASP A 460 63.36 -10.68 7.93
CA ASP A 460 64.40 -11.45 7.22
C ASP A 460 63.80 -12.53 6.29
N GLU A 461 62.56 -12.92 6.55
CA GLU A 461 61.85 -13.99 5.83
C GLU A 461 60.80 -13.45 4.85
N LYS A 462 60.27 -14.32 4.00
CA LYS A 462 59.37 -13.94 2.89
C LYS A 462 57.99 -14.57 2.98
N GLY A 463 57.06 -14.04 2.18
CA GLY A 463 55.71 -14.57 2.04
C GLY A 463 54.95 -14.57 3.37
N ASN A 464 54.31 -15.69 3.68
CA ASN A 464 53.45 -15.86 4.85
C ASN A 464 54.21 -16.17 6.15
N PHE A 465 55.54 -16.24 6.12
CA PHE A 465 56.32 -16.57 7.31
C PHE A 465 56.09 -15.52 8.41
N GLY A 466 55.77 -15.97 9.61
CA GLY A 466 55.44 -15.12 10.75
C GLY A 466 55.65 -15.82 12.09
N TYR A 467 55.14 -15.19 13.15
CA TYR A 467 55.19 -15.68 14.52
C TYR A 467 53.79 -15.93 15.06
N ASN A 468 53.50 -17.18 15.43
CA ASN A 468 52.26 -17.54 16.09
C ASN A 468 52.41 -17.37 17.60
N ALA A 469 51.85 -16.28 18.14
CA ALA A 469 51.96 -15.96 19.56
C ALA A 469 51.23 -16.95 20.48
N ALA A 470 50.27 -17.74 19.96
CA ALA A 470 49.55 -18.73 20.76
C ALA A 470 50.40 -20.00 21.00
N THR A 471 51.18 -20.43 20.01
CA THR A 471 52.06 -21.61 20.11
C THR A 471 53.53 -21.24 20.36
N THR A 472 53.87 -19.96 20.26
CA THR A 472 55.24 -19.42 20.34
C THR A 472 56.19 -19.90 19.23
N GLU A 473 55.64 -20.32 18.09
CA GLU A 473 56.39 -20.89 16.97
C GLU A 473 56.48 -19.95 15.75
N PHE A 474 57.54 -20.09 14.96
CA PHE A 474 57.67 -19.44 13.67
C PHE A 474 57.31 -20.38 12.52
N GLY A 475 56.67 -19.86 11.49
CA GLY A 475 56.26 -20.67 10.34
C GLY A 475 55.27 -19.94 9.44
N ASP A 476 54.61 -20.68 8.56
CA ASP A 476 53.60 -20.11 7.66
C ASP A 476 52.31 -19.78 8.43
N MET A 477 51.99 -18.48 8.52
CA MET A 477 50.83 -17.99 9.27
C MET A 477 49.50 -18.48 8.69
N VAL A 478 49.43 -18.68 7.37
CA VAL A 478 48.23 -19.22 6.71
C VAL A 478 48.08 -20.69 7.04
N ALA A 479 49.18 -21.46 7.02
CA ALA A 479 49.16 -22.87 7.45
C ALA A 479 48.82 -23.02 8.94
N PHE A 480 49.22 -22.07 9.78
CA PHE A 480 48.84 -22.00 11.19
C PHE A 480 47.39 -21.53 11.42
N GLY A 481 46.68 -21.08 10.38
CA GLY A 481 45.33 -20.54 10.50
C GLY A 481 45.26 -19.14 11.12
N VAL A 482 46.39 -18.45 11.24
CA VAL A 482 46.48 -17.07 11.74
C VAL A 482 46.37 -16.11 10.55
N ILE A 483 45.13 -15.79 10.19
CA ILE A 483 44.77 -15.00 9.02
C ILE A 483 43.90 -13.80 9.42
N ASP A 484 44.09 -12.68 8.73
CA ASP A 484 43.28 -11.48 8.90
C ASP A 484 42.54 -11.15 7.59
N PRO A 485 41.30 -10.64 7.63
CA PRO A 485 40.66 -10.09 6.45
C PRO A 485 41.45 -8.90 5.90
N ALA A 486 41.69 -8.87 4.57
CA ALA A 486 42.48 -7.81 3.95
C ALA A 486 41.88 -6.42 4.19
N LYS A 487 40.54 -6.33 4.12
CA LYS A 487 39.76 -5.13 4.41
C LYS A 487 40.03 -4.58 5.81
N VAL A 488 40.08 -5.44 6.82
CA VAL A 488 40.27 -5.04 8.23
C VAL A 488 41.66 -4.42 8.41
N THR A 489 42.71 -5.11 7.94
CA THR A 489 44.10 -4.61 8.01
C THR A 489 44.26 -3.27 7.29
N LYS A 490 43.67 -3.14 6.11
CA LYS A 490 43.69 -1.89 5.32
C LYS A 490 42.95 -0.77 6.04
N SER A 491 41.69 -1.01 6.45
CA SER A 491 40.85 -0.02 7.10
C SER A 491 41.44 0.48 8.42
N ALA A 492 42.02 -0.41 9.22
CA ALA A 492 42.70 -0.04 10.46
C ALA A 492 43.85 0.93 10.18
N LEU A 493 44.71 0.62 9.21
CA LEU A 493 45.83 1.48 8.83
C LEU A 493 45.36 2.83 8.28
N THR A 494 44.41 2.84 7.35
CA THR A 494 43.94 4.09 6.72
C THR A 494 43.25 5.01 7.72
N ASN A 495 42.43 4.46 8.61
CA ASN A 495 41.71 5.26 9.60
C ASN A 495 42.66 5.80 10.67
N ALA A 496 43.59 4.98 11.16
CA ALA A 496 44.61 5.43 12.11
C ALA A 496 45.50 6.53 11.51
N ALA A 497 45.95 6.35 10.25
CA ALA A 497 46.74 7.36 9.55
C ALA A 497 45.95 8.66 9.34
N SER A 498 44.65 8.57 9.02
CA SER A 498 43.79 9.75 8.84
C SER A 498 43.66 10.58 10.12
N VAL A 499 43.38 9.94 11.26
CA VAL A 499 43.27 10.63 12.55
C VAL A 499 44.63 11.17 12.99
N ALA A 500 45.70 10.39 12.87
CA ALA A 500 47.03 10.83 13.23
C ALA A 500 47.50 12.03 12.40
N ALA A 501 47.26 12.02 11.08
CA ALA A 501 47.58 13.15 10.21
C ALA A 501 46.81 14.42 10.63
N MET A 502 45.50 14.29 10.90
CA MET A 502 44.68 15.40 11.38
C MET A 502 45.24 15.99 12.68
N MET A 503 45.55 15.15 13.66
CA MET A 503 46.12 15.57 14.95
C MET A 503 47.49 16.25 14.79
N LEU A 504 48.38 15.69 13.96
CA LEU A 504 49.72 16.26 13.71
C LEU A 504 49.66 17.65 13.05
N THR A 505 48.60 17.93 12.28
CA THR A 505 48.38 19.25 11.64
C THR A 505 47.53 20.21 12.48
N THR A 506 47.08 19.80 13.67
CA THR A 506 46.22 20.63 14.52
C THR A 506 47.08 21.59 15.36
N GLU A 507 47.14 22.85 14.94
CA GLU A 507 47.90 23.91 15.63
C GLU A 507 47.18 24.50 16.86
N ALA A 508 45.85 24.43 16.89
CA ALA A 508 45.04 25.00 17.96
C ALA A 508 43.84 24.11 18.30
N ILE A 509 43.54 23.99 19.59
CA ILE A 509 42.36 23.31 20.12
C ILE A 509 41.61 24.33 20.98
N ILE A 510 40.31 24.50 20.71
CA ILE A 510 39.42 25.31 21.54
C ILE A 510 38.58 24.35 22.38
N THR A 511 38.62 24.51 23.70
CA THR A 511 37.83 23.73 24.65
C THR A 511 36.96 24.65 25.48
N GLU A 512 35.87 24.11 26.02
CA GLU A 512 35.10 24.82 27.04
C GLU A 512 35.94 25.02 28.30
N ILE A 513 35.67 26.12 29.01
CA ILE A 513 36.28 26.37 30.31
C ILE A 513 35.68 25.33 31.28
N PRO A 514 36.49 24.56 32.03
CA PRO A 514 35.95 23.59 32.98
C PRO A 514 35.02 24.29 33.97
N GLU A 515 33.75 23.88 33.99
CA GLU A 515 32.82 24.39 34.99
C GLU A 515 33.23 23.86 36.38
N PRO A 516 33.21 24.71 37.42
CA PRO A 516 33.43 24.24 38.78
C PRO A 516 32.34 23.23 39.11
N LYS A 517 32.73 21.96 39.31
CA LYS A 517 31.80 20.92 39.75
C LYS A 517 31.09 21.42 41.01
N PRO A 518 29.75 21.45 41.05
CA PRO A 518 29.04 21.81 42.27
C PRO A 518 29.55 20.92 43.39
N ALA A 519 29.90 21.52 44.53
CA ALA A 519 30.28 20.76 45.72
C ALA A 519 29.16 19.75 45.97
N ALA A 520 29.47 18.46 45.85
CA ALA A 520 28.52 17.39 46.07
C ALA A 520 27.84 17.65 47.43
N PRO A 521 26.50 17.66 47.52
CA PRO A 521 25.82 17.85 48.78
C PRO A 521 26.32 16.82 49.79
N MET A 522 27.03 17.31 50.80
CA MET A 522 27.34 16.55 52.00
C MET A 522 26.02 16.26 52.70
N GLY A 523 25.53 15.03 52.56
CA GLY A 523 24.54 14.44 53.46
C GLY A 523 23.27 13.92 52.78
N GLY A 524 23.07 12.60 52.89
CA GLY A 524 21.73 12.02 53.01
C GLY A 524 21.44 10.79 52.16
N ALA A 525 21.49 9.63 52.81
CA ALA A 525 20.87 8.33 52.47
C ALA A 525 21.54 7.42 51.41
N PRO A 526 21.92 6.18 51.80
CA PRO A 526 22.26 5.11 50.87
C PRO A 526 20.99 4.41 50.41
N GLY A 527 20.68 4.47 49.11
CA GLY A 527 19.58 3.68 48.56
C GLY A 527 19.26 4.02 47.11
N MET A 528 19.29 2.99 46.27
CA MET A 528 18.84 2.93 44.86
C MET A 528 19.79 3.54 43.83
N GLY A 529 20.70 2.69 43.36
CA GLY A 529 21.42 2.90 42.11
C GLY A 529 20.61 2.51 40.88
N GLY A 530 21.06 3.02 39.73
CA GLY A 530 20.85 2.38 38.44
C GLY A 530 19.92 3.10 37.46
N MET A 531 20.22 4.34 37.09
CA MET A 531 19.90 4.87 35.77
C MET A 531 21.02 5.82 35.36
N GLU A 532 22.04 5.25 34.69
CA GLU A 532 23.02 6.04 33.95
C GLU A 532 22.43 6.40 32.59
N ASP A 533 22.46 7.71 32.34
CA ASP A 533 22.11 8.37 31.11
C ASP A 533 22.92 7.84 29.93
N MET A 534 22.21 7.36 28.92
CA MET A 534 22.74 7.12 27.58
C MET A 534 22.73 8.45 26.82
N TYR A 535 23.92 9.03 26.64
CA TYR A 535 24.20 9.97 25.55
C TYR A 535 24.76 9.23 24.34
#